data_AF-A0A8T5F923-F1
#
_entry.id   AF-A0A8T5F923-F1
#
_cell.length_a   1.000
_cell.length_b   1.000
_cell.length_c   1.000
_cell.angle_alpha   90.00
_cell.angle_beta   90.00
_cell.angle_gamma   90.00
#
_symmetry.space_group_name_H-M   'P 1'
#
loop_
_entity.id
_entity.type
_entity.pdbx_description
1 polymer ?
#
loop_
_entity_poly.entity_id
_entity_poly.type
_entity_poly.pdbx_seq_one_letter_code
_entity_poly.pdbx_strand_id
1 'polypeptide(L)'
;MNYRKLVASKDEKKIAGDILHNIFFNDHDDDDVIGMWLQRYLESRTPGVERILAADTGSENDELPYDSLSRLLVDLYGNEIFEAKMGYVLRDKILEKLYGHKEFRKIFEIFLASKRMSSETIQNLRVQFSLNKSEESKKYVESMMDHTTSPWTPGGPYARRFVDQLRLPRFFAGIRSDAKRPRMINVESKSEIKDLKNFQENMKNQVVEILEGSDEKRAIITLPTGGGKTRVAAEAVVEYMNNHGVDRNILWIAQSDEVCEQAV
;
A
#
# COMPACT_ATOMS: atom_id res chain seq x y z
N MET A 1 -10.98 22.39 -8.07
CA MET A 1 -10.18 21.22 -8.52
C MET A 1 -9.50 20.66 -7.27
N ASN A 2 -10.09 19.66 -6.62
CA ASN A 2 -9.50 19.09 -5.40
C ASN A 2 -8.33 18.20 -5.82
N TYR A 3 -7.11 18.60 -5.47
CA TYR A 3 -5.94 17.71 -5.57
C TYR A 3 -6.27 16.44 -4.80
N ARG A 4 -6.34 15.29 -5.49
CA ARG A 4 -6.41 13.98 -4.82
C ARG A 4 -5.11 13.83 -4.06
N LYS A 5 -5.17 13.88 -2.74
CA LYS A 5 -4.02 13.59 -1.88
C LYS A 5 -3.65 12.11 -2.12
N LEU A 6 -2.49 11.88 -2.74
CA LEU A 6 -2.01 10.54 -3.12
C LEU A 6 -1.20 9.87 -2.01
N VAL A 7 -0.79 10.62 -0.99
CA VAL A 7 0.06 10.14 0.11
C VAL A 7 -0.43 10.72 1.44
N ALA A 8 -0.53 9.87 2.46
CA ALA A 8 -0.84 10.29 3.84
C ALA A 8 0.29 11.16 4.42
N SER A 9 -0.06 12.22 5.14
CA SER A 9 0.93 12.99 5.92
C SER A 9 1.50 12.16 7.07
N LYS A 10 2.64 12.58 7.62
CA LYS A 10 3.24 11.93 8.82
C LYS A 10 2.23 11.83 9.97
N ASP A 11 1.45 12.88 10.18
CA ASP A 11 0.41 12.93 11.24
C ASP A 11 -0.75 11.97 10.96
N GLU A 12 -1.23 11.91 9.71
CA GLU A 12 -2.28 10.96 9.32
C GLU A 12 -1.83 9.51 9.48
N LYS A 13 -0.57 9.21 9.12
CA LYS A 13 0.02 7.90 9.39
C LYS A 13 0.10 7.62 10.89
N LYS A 14 0.31 8.64 11.73
CA LYS A 14 0.49 8.48 13.18
C LYS A 14 -0.83 8.13 13.82
N ILE A 15 -1.83 8.94 13.53
CA ILE A 15 -3.21 8.70 13.93
C ILE A 15 -3.68 7.31 13.50
N ALA A 16 -3.38 6.90 12.27
CA ALA A 16 -3.76 5.56 11.79
C ALA A 16 -3.02 4.43 12.52
N GLY A 17 -1.71 4.59 12.77
CA GLY A 17 -0.93 3.64 13.56
C GLY A 17 -1.50 3.46 14.97
N ASP A 18 -1.79 4.56 15.64
CA ASP A 18 -2.35 4.58 17.00
C ASP A 18 -3.75 3.94 17.04
N ILE A 19 -4.60 4.20 16.02
CA ILE A 19 -5.92 3.59 15.90
C ILE A 19 -5.81 2.07 15.72
N LEU A 20 -4.93 1.60 14.83
CA LEU A 20 -4.75 0.17 14.60
C LEU A 20 -4.14 -0.50 15.83
N HIS A 21 -3.18 0.14 16.48
CA HIS A 21 -2.61 -0.33 17.74
C HIS A 21 -3.72 -0.53 18.78
N ASN A 22 -4.57 0.47 19.00
CA ASN A 22 -5.68 0.37 19.94
C ASN A 22 -6.70 -0.70 19.53
N ILE A 23 -6.92 -0.96 18.24
CA ILE A 23 -7.81 -2.05 17.80
C ILE A 23 -7.20 -3.43 18.13
N PHE A 24 -5.87 -3.56 18.03
CA PHE A 24 -5.19 -4.83 18.17
C PHE A 24 -4.86 -5.17 19.63
N PHE A 25 -4.42 -4.20 20.42
CA PHE A 25 -3.84 -4.36 21.76
C PHE A 25 -4.70 -3.77 22.89
N ASN A 26 -6.00 -3.50 22.65
CA ASN A 26 -6.88 -2.91 23.69
C ASN A 26 -7.01 -3.79 24.94
N ASP A 27 -7.01 -5.11 24.75
CA ASP A 27 -7.19 -6.11 25.79
C ASP A 27 -5.83 -6.75 26.03
N HIS A 28 -5.11 -6.28 27.07
CA HIS A 28 -3.71 -6.63 27.35
C HIS A 28 -3.48 -8.15 27.57
N ASP A 29 -4.55 -8.92 27.73
CA ASP A 29 -4.50 -10.36 27.98
C ASP A 29 -4.01 -11.17 26.75
N ASP A 30 -4.02 -10.59 25.54
CA ASP A 30 -3.66 -11.27 24.28
C ASP A 30 -2.53 -10.60 23.48
N ASP A 31 -1.79 -9.66 24.06
CA ASP A 31 -0.81 -8.84 23.34
C ASP A 31 0.25 -9.66 22.61
N ASP A 32 0.74 -10.75 23.23
CA ASP A 32 1.71 -11.64 22.61
C ASP A 32 1.15 -12.35 21.37
N VAL A 33 -0.07 -12.86 21.46
CA VAL A 33 -0.73 -13.58 20.35
C VAL A 33 -0.94 -12.64 19.17
N ILE A 34 -1.29 -11.38 19.45
CA ILE A 34 -1.52 -10.37 18.43
C ILE A 34 -0.23 -9.83 17.84
N GLY A 35 0.80 -9.61 18.66
CA GLY A 35 2.15 -9.29 18.23
C GLY A 35 2.69 -10.33 17.25
N MET A 36 2.68 -11.61 17.66
CA MET A 36 3.08 -12.73 16.80
C MET A 36 2.27 -12.81 15.50
N TRP A 37 0.96 -12.53 15.57
CA TRP A 37 0.12 -12.50 14.37
C TRP A 37 0.55 -11.38 13.42
N LEU A 38 0.82 -10.17 13.93
CA LEU A 38 1.27 -9.02 13.14
C LEU A 38 2.64 -9.27 12.51
N GLN A 39 3.59 -9.86 13.24
CA GLN A 39 4.90 -10.26 12.69
C GLN A 39 4.74 -11.26 11.55
N ARG A 40 3.95 -12.34 11.76
CA ARG A 40 3.68 -13.33 10.70
C ARG A 40 2.96 -12.72 9.50
N TYR A 41 2.06 -11.78 9.75
CA TYR A 41 1.37 -11.03 8.70
C TYR A 41 2.37 -10.20 7.88
N LEU A 42 3.26 -9.46 8.54
CA LEU A 42 4.32 -8.67 7.91
C LEU A 42 5.28 -9.56 7.13
N GLU A 43 5.76 -10.65 7.72
CA GLU A 43 6.66 -11.60 7.06
C GLU A 43 6.00 -12.22 5.81
N SER A 44 4.69 -12.50 5.86
CA SER A 44 3.95 -13.01 4.71
C SER A 44 3.72 -11.95 3.62
N ARG A 45 3.59 -10.67 3.99
CA ARG A 45 3.29 -9.57 3.06
C ARG A 45 4.55 -8.92 2.49
N THR A 46 5.62 -8.83 3.27
CA THR A 46 6.91 -8.25 2.91
C THR A 46 8.02 -8.94 3.73
N PRO A 47 8.49 -10.11 3.28
CA PRO A 47 9.47 -10.91 4.01
C PRO A 47 10.74 -10.15 4.36
N GLY A 48 11.21 -10.27 5.60
CA GLY A 48 12.47 -9.70 6.08
C GLY A 48 12.46 -8.20 6.38
N VAL A 49 11.37 -7.48 6.09
CA VAL A 49 11.32 -6.01 6.31
C VAL A 49 11.46 -5.64 7.79
N GLU A 50 10.83 -6.42 8.67
CA GLU A 50 10.88 -6.18 10.11
C GLU A 50 12.31 -6.33 10.63
N ARG A 51 13.00 -7.42 10.26
CA ARG A 51 14.39 -7.68 10.69
C ARG A 51 15.36 -6.61 10.21
N ILE A 52 15.20 -6.14 8.97
CA ILE A 52 16.01 -5.05 8.43
C ILE A 52 15.83 -3.77 9.27
N LEU A 53 14.60 -3.45 9.64
CA LEU A 53 14.30 -2.25 10.43
C LEU A 53 14.73 -2.41 11.90
N ALA A 54 14.55 -3.59 12.49
CA ALA A 54 15.00 -3.89 13.85
C ALA A 54 16.52 -3.75 13.98
N ALA A 55 17.28 -4.19 12.96
CA ALA A 55 18.74 -4.03 12.91
C ALA A 55 19.17 -2.55 12.83
N ASP A 56 18.41 -1.71 12.12
CA ASP A 56 18.67 -0.26 12.02
C ASP A 56 18.37 0.47 13.34
N THR A 57 17.35 0.03 14.09
CA THR A 57 16.97 0.63 15.37
C THR A 57 17.76 0.08 16.57
N GLY A 58 18.61 -0.93 16.36
CA GLY A 58 19.38 -1.59 17.43
C GLY A 58 18.52 -2.38 18.40
N SER A 59 17.39 -2.92 17.94
CA SER A 59 16.47 -3.71 18.77
C SER A 59 17.11 -5.05 19.17
N GLU A 60 16.88 -5.48 20.41
CA GLU A 60 17.31 -6.81 20.88
C GLU A 60 16.54 -7.91 20.11
N ASN A 61 17.25 -8.98 19.71
CA ASN A 61 16.72 -10.17 19.03
C ASN A 61 16.26 -10.00 17.56
N ASP A 62 16.66 -8.93 16.85
CA ASP A 62 16.30 -8.69 15.44
C ASP A 62 14.78 -8.56 15.19
N GLU A 63 13.98 -8.27 16.22
CA GLU A 63 12.53 -8.08 16.14
C GLU A 63 12.12 -6.68 16.61
N LEU A 64 11.03 -6.16 16.03
CA LEU A 64 10.49 -4.87 16.45
C LEU A 64 9.52 -5.05 17.64
N PRO A 65 9.49 -4.10 18.59
CA PRO A 65 8.48 -4.07 19.64
C PRO A 65 7.05 -4.15 19.06
N TYR A 66 6.17 -4.94 19.66
CA TYR A 66 4.81 -5.18 19.16
C TYR A 66 3.98 -3.90 19.00
N ASP A 67 4.20 -2.94 19.89
CA ASP A 67 3.53 -1.63 19.84
C ASP A 67 3.85 -0.86 18.54
N SER A 68 5.05 -1.06 17.98
CA SER A 68 5.51 -0.43 16.75
C SER A 68 4.99 -1.10 15.46
N LEU A 69 4.51 -2.35 15.52
CA LEU A 69 4.12 -3.11 14.32
C LEU A 69 2.91 -2.51 13.60
N SER A 70 1.95 -1.98 14.35
CA SER A 70 0.77 -1.29 13.78
C SER A 70 1.18 -0.04 13.01
N ARG A 71 2.18 0.67 13.53
CA ARG A 71 2.74 1.85 12.88
C ARG A 71 3.52 1.47 11.62
N LEU A 72 4.31 0.40 11.67
CA LEU A 72 5.03 -0.12 10.52
C LEU A 72 4.09 -0.51 9.37
N LEU A 73 2.98 -1.19 9.65
CA LEU A 73 1.96 -1.52 8.64
C LEU A 73 1.48 -0.28 7.88
N VAL A 74 1.19 0.80 8.61
CA VAL A 74 0.72 2.05 8.02
C VAL A 74 1.81 2.72 7.19
N ASP A 75 3.05 2.70 7.67
CA ASP A 75 4.18 3.32 6.98
C ASP A 75 4.51 2.61 5.67
N LEU A 76 4.47 1.27 5.65
CA LEU A 76 4.75 0.45 4.48
C LEU A 76 3.65 0.54 3.41
N TYR A 77 2.38 0.46 3.80
CA TYR A 77 1.30 0.24 2.82
C TYR A 77 0.38 1.44 2.58
N GLY A 78 0.39 2.46 3.44
CA GLY A 78 -0.37 3.69 3.22
C GLY A 78 -1.85 3.45 2.88
N ASN A 79 -2.33 4.02 1.77
CA ASN A 79 -3.71 3.85 1.27
C ASN A 79 -4.04 2.42 0.83
N GLU A 80 -3.04 1.61 0.48
CA GLU A 80 -3.22 0.24 0.00
C GLU A 80 -3.22 -0.79 1.15
N ILE A 81 -3.18 -0.33 2.40
CA ILE A 81 -3.13 -1.21 3.58
C ILE A 81 -4.27 -2.24 3.60
N PHE A 82 -5.46 -1.87 3.13
CA PHE A 82 -6.63 -2.75 3.06
C PHE A 82 -6.87 -3.34 1.67
N GLU A 83 -5.94 -3.23 0.73
CA GLU A 83 -6.14 -3.71 -0.64
C GLU A 83 -5.55 -5.12 -0.85
N ALA A 84 -6.04 -5.78 -1.90
CA ALA A 84 -5.63 -7.13 -2.32
C ALA A 84 -5.77 -8.22 -1.23
N LYS A 85 -5.20 -9.40 -1.49
CA LYS A 85 -5.33 -10.58 -0.64
C LYS A 85 -4.88 -10.33 0.81
N MET A 86 -3.77 -9.62 1.00
CA MET A 86 -3.28 -9.33 2.35
C MET A 86 -4.11 -8.26 3.07
N GLY A 87 -4.68 -7.29 2.34
CA GLY A 87 -5.65 -6.37 2.91
C GLY A 87 -6.91 -7.08 3.40
N TYR A 88 -7.30 -8.19 2.77
CA TYR A 88 -8.47 -8.99 3.16
C TYR A 88 -8.24 -9.63 4.52
N VAL A 89 -7.09 -10.29 4.68
CA VAL A 89 -6.64 -10.89 5.95
C VAL A 89 -6.60 -9.85 7.07
N LEU A 90 -6.14 -8.63 6.79
CA LEU A 90 -6.09 -7.56 7.79
C LEU A 90 -7.48 -7.08 8.20
N ARG A 91 -8.39 -6.89 7.25
CA ARG A 91 -9.77 -6.48 7.56
C ARG A 91 -10.50 -7.55 8.35
N ASP A 92 -10.31 -8.82 8.01
CA ASP A 92 -10.92 -9.94 8.71
C ASP A 92 -10.45 -9.94 10.17
N LYS A 93 -9.15 -9.74 10.41
CA LYS A 93 -8.61 -9.63 11.76
C LYS A 93 -9.16 -8.44 12.54
N ILE A 94 -9.35 -7.30 11.88
CA ILE A 94 -9.99 -6.12 12.48
C ILE A 94 -11.44 -6.42 12.84
N LEU A 95 -12.20 -7.09 11.98
CA LEU A 95 -13.59 -7.47 12.27
C LEU A 95 -13.69 -8.46 13.44
N GLU A 96 -12.76 -9.42 13.55
CA GLU A 96 -12.64 -10.30 14.72
C GLU A 96 -12.43 -9.49 16.01
N LYS A 97 -11.48 -8.54 15.98
CA LYS A 97 -11.19 -7.67 17.13
C LYS A 97 -12.37 -6.78 17.51
N LEU A 98 -13.02 -6.15 16.54
CA LEU A 98 -14.25 -5.38 16.80
C LEU A 98 -15.33 -6.25 17.45
N TYR A 99 -15.48 -7.50 17.00
CA TYR A 99 -16.46 -8.42 17.59
C TYR A 99 -16.09 -8.79 19.03
N GLY A 100 -14.82 -9.14 19.28
CA GLY A 100 -14.29 -9.43 20.61
C GLY A 100 -14.49 -8.27 21.59
N HIS A 101 -14.22 -7.05 21.14
CA HIS A 101 -14.41 -5.81 21.92
C HIS A 101 -15.89 -5.36 22.02
N LYS A 102 -16.84 -6.17 21.52
CA LYS A 102 -18.28 -5.90 21.55
C LYS A 102 -18.68 -4.61 20.82
N GLU A 103 -17.92 -4.21 19.80
CA GLU A 103 -18.16 -3.03 18.96
C GLU A 103 -19.27 -3.29 17.90
N PHE A 104 -20.37 -3.90 18.33
CA PHE A 104 -21.45 -4.39 17.48
C PHE A 104 -22.05 -3.31 16.59
N ARG A 105 -22.13 -2.07 17.10
CA ARG A 105 -22.66 -0.94 16.32
C ARG A 105 -21.77 -0.59 15.14
N LYS A 106 -20.44 -0.60 15.32
CA LYS A 106 -19.49 -0.37 14.23
C LYS A 106 -19.64 -1.47 13.18
N ILE A 107 -19.65 -2.73 13.61
CA ILE A 107 -19.83 -3.90 12.73
C ILE A 107 -21.10 -3.76 11.88
N PHE A 108 -22.23 -3.42 12.51
CA PHE A 108 -23.49 -3.26 11.81
C PHE A 108 -23.44 -2.15 10.76
N GLU A 109 -22.91 -0.97 11.10
CA GLU A 109 -22.80 0.14 10.15
C GLU A 109 -21.85 -0.18 8.98
N ILE A 110 -20.77 -0.92 9.24
CA ILE A 110 -19.86 -1.42 8.21
C ILE A 110 -20.61 -2.39 7.26
N PHE A 111 -21.34 -3.35 7.82
CA PHE A 111 -22.11 -4.34 7.06
C PHE A 111 -23.18 -3.71 6.16
N LEU A 112 -23.90 -2.71 6.65
CA LEU A 112 -24.89 -1.99 5.83
C LEU A 112 -24.28 -1.33 4.59
N ALA A 113 -22.99 -1.00 4.61
CA ALA A 113 -22.27 -0.44 3.47
C ALA A 113 -21.57 -1.47 2.60
N SER A 114 -21.43 -2.72 3.06
CA SER A 114 -20.79 -3.80 2.28
C SER A 114 -21.71 -4.32 1.17
N LYS A 115 -23.03 -4.19 1.35
CA LYS A 115 -24.03 -4.67 0.39
C LYS A 115 -24.93 -3.55 -0.13
N ARG A 116 -25.41 -3.71 -1.36
CA ARG A 116 -26.54 -2.92 -1.87
C ARG A 116 -27.84 -3.57 -1.41
N MET A 117 -28.63 -2.83 -0.66
CA MET A 117 -29.88 -3.34 -0.06
C MET A 117 -30.99 -2.32 -0.23
N SER A 118 -32.24 -2.78 -0.25
CA SER A 118 -33.41 -1.90 -0.24
C SER A 118 -33.60 -1.26 1.13
N SER A 119 -34.34 -0.15 1.19
CA SER A 119 -34.64 0.54 2.46
C SER A 119 -35.44 -0.35 3.42
N GLU A 120 -36.36 -1.17 2.90
CA GLU A 120 -37.13 -2.13 3.69
C GLU A 120 -36.23 -3.21 4.32
N THR A 121 -35.29 -3.75 3.53
CA THR A 121 -34.32 -4.74 4.05
C THR A 121 -33.45 -4.15 5.15
N ILE A 122 -32.99 -2.91 5.00
CA ILE A 122 -32.20 -2.21 6.03
C ILE A 122 -33.02 -2.04 7.30
N GLN A 123 -34.30 -1.67 7.19
CA GLN A 123 -35.17 -1.51 8.34
C GLN A 123 -35.38 -2.83 9.10
N ASN A 124 -35.58 -3.94 8.38
CA ASN A 124 -35.71 -5.26 8.98
C ASN A 124 -34.42 -5.67 9.71
N LEU A 125 -33.25 -5.43 9.10
CA LEU A 125 -31.97 -5.67 9.75
C LEU A 125 -31.78 -4.84 11.02
N ARG A 126 -32.22 -3.56 11.04
CA ARG A 126 -32.17 -2.72 12.25
C ARG A 126 -32.99 -3.32 13.39
N VAL A 127 -34.17 -3.87 13.09
CA VAL A 127 -35.03 -4.54 14.07
C VAL A 127 -34.33 -5.79 14.60
N GLN A 128 -33.84 -6.69 13.73
CA GLN A 128 -33.15 -7.91 14.15
C GLN A 128 -31.90 -7.61 15.00
N PHE A 129 -31.09 -6.66 14.56
CA PHE A 129 -29.92 -6.21 15.30
C PHE A 129 -30.27 -5.66 16.69
N SER A 130 -31.41 -4.97 16.83
CA SER A 130 -31.86 -4.47 18.13
C SER A 130 -32.26 -5.59 19.11
N LEU A 131 -32.74 -6.73 18.59
CA LEU A 131 -33.16 -7.89 19.38
C LEU A 131 -31.97 -8.70 19.88
N ASN A 132 -30.98 -8.98 19.02
CA ASN A 132 -29.80 -9.74 19.40
C ASN A 132 -28.52 -9.23 18.71
N LYS A 133 -27.91 -8.20 19.31
CA LYS A 133 -26.71 -7.56 18.75
C LYS A 133 -25.53 -8.52 18.56
N SER A 134 -25.31 -9.43 19.50
CA SER A 134 -24.14 -10.33 19.46
C SER A 134 -24.28 -11.36 18.35
N GLU A 135 -25.40 -12.08 18.32
CA GLU A 135 -25.61 -13.13 17.31
C GLU A 135 -25.68 -12.55 15.90
N GLU A 136 -26.38 -11.43 15.73
CA GLU A 136 -26.47 -10.75 14.45
C GLU A 136 -25.12 -10.19 13.98
N SER A 137 -24.32 -9.59 14.89
CA SER A 137 -22.98 -9.12 14.53
C SER A 137 -22.08 -10.26 14.07
N LYS A 138 -22.20 -11.46 14.66
CA LYS A 138 -21.43 -12.62 14.23
C LYS A 138 -21.74 -12.98 12.78
N LYS A 139 -23.03 -13.04 12.41
CA LYS A 139 -23.49 -13.28 11.03
C LYS A 139 -22.98 -12.20 10.08
N TYR A 140 -22.94 -10.94 10.52
CA TYR A 140 -22.45 -9.83 9.71
C TYR A 140 -20.94 -9.91 9.47
N VAL A 141 -20.14 -10.29 10.48
CA VAL A 141 -18.70 -10.52 10.33
C VAL A 141 -18.44 -11.65 9.35
N GLU A 142 -19.07 -12.81 9.53
CA GLU A 142 -18.93 -13.97 8.64
C GLU A 142 -19.30 -13.60 7.19
N SER A 143 -20.37 -12.83 6.99
CA SER A 143 -20.74 -12.36 5.65
C SER A 143 -19.76 -11.36 5.04
N MET A 144 -19.02 -10.59 5.84
CA MET A 144 -18.04 -9.62 5.33
C MET A 144 -16.68 -10.26 5.03
N MET A 145 -16.36 -11.36 5.70
CA MET A 145 -15.17 -12.20 5.43
C MET A 145 -15.32 -13.01 4.14
N ASP A 146 -16.55 -13.18 3.63
CA ASP A 146 -16.77 -13.62 2.27
C ASP A 146 -16.50 -12.47 1.27
N HIS A 147 -15.23 -12.37 0.87
CA HIS A 147 -14.75 -11.35 -0.06
C HIS A 147 -15.32 -11.49 -1.49
N THR A 148 -16.05 -12.56 -1.80
CA THR A 148 -16.75 -12.71 -3.08
C THR A 148 -18.07 -11.93 -3.09
N THR A 149 -18.79 -11.92 -1.96
CA THR A 149 -20.05 -11.20 -1.81
C THR A 149 -19.88 -9.79 -1.26
N SER A 150 -18.77 -9.53 -0.56
CA SER A 150 -18.41 -8.22 0.00
C SER A 150 -17.04 -7.73 -0.50
N PRO A 151 -16.82 -7.56 -1.81
CA PRO A 151 -15.50 -7.21 -2.34
C PRO A 151 -15.05 -5.81 -1.92
N TRP A 152 -13.77 -5.68 -1.57
CA TRP A 152 -13.18 -4.38 -1.32
C TRP A 152 -12.94 -3.64 -2.63
N THR A 153 -13.61 -2.49 -2.79
CA THR A 153 -13.35 -1.56 -3.88
C THR A 153 -12.68 -0.31 -3.32
N PRO A 154 -11.42 -0.01 -3.69
CA PRO A 154 -10.72 1.20 -3.25
C PRO A 154 -11.58 2.45 -3.45
N GLY A 155 -11.74 3.25 -2.40
CA GLY A 155 -12.58 4.44 -2.33
C GLY A 155 -14.07 4.18 -2.56
N GLY A 156 -14.53 2.93 -2.49
CA GLY A 156 -15.93 2.49 -2.59
C GLY A 156 -16.76 2.80 -1.34
N PRO A 157 -18.10 2.62 -1.37
CA PRO A 157 -18.96 2.86 -0.21
C PRO A 157 -18.58 2.00 1.00
N TYR A 158 -18.34 0.70 0.77
CA TYR A 158 -17.89 -0.23 1.80
C TYR A 158 -16.56 0.23 2.41
N ALA A 159 -15.55 0.50 1.57
CA ALA A 159 -14.23 0.92 2.02
C ALA A 159 -14.24 2.22 2.83
N ARG A 160 -14.99 3.22 2.37
CA ARG A 160 -15.16 4.49 3.10
C ARG A 160 -15.84 4.27 4.44
N ARG A 161 -16.92 3.47 4.47
CA ARG A 161 -17.63 3.21 5.73
C ARG A 161 -16.77 2.43 6.71
N PHE A 162 -16.02 1.44 6.24
CA PHE A 162 -15.07 0.68 7.06
C PHE A 162 -14.09 1.60 7.76
N VAL A 163 -13.38 2.43 6.99
CA VAL A 163 -12.40 3.40 7.50
C VAL A 163 -13.03 4.46 8.39
N ASP A 164 -14.20 5.00 8.02
CA ASP A 164 -14.94 5.98 8.83
C ASP A 164 -15.36 5.39 10.19
N GLN A 165 -15.80 4.12 10.26
CA GLN A 165 -16.20 3.47 11.52
C GLN A 165 -15.03 3.15 12.44
N LEU A 166 -13.84 2.92 11.86
CA LEU A 166 -12.58 2.82 12.61
C LEU A 166 -12.02 4.19 13.02
N ARG A 167 -12.59 5.29 12.51
CA ARG A 167 -12.07 6.67 12.64
C ARG A 167 -10.70 6.89 11.99
N LEU A 168 -10.34 6.02 11.04
CA LEU A 168 -9.13 6.19 10.24
C LEU A 168 -9.31 7.36 9.26
N PRO A 169 -8.24 8.06 8.88
CA PRO A 169 -8.30 9.06 7.82
C PRO A 169 -8.86 8.47 6.52
N ARG A 170 -9.78 9.18 5.86
CA ARG A 170 -10.48 8.69 4.64
C ARG A 170 -9.57 8.23 3.51
N PHE A 171 -8.34 8.73 3.47
CA PHE A 171 -7.31 8.30 2.53
C PHE A 171 -7.03 6.78 2.59
N PHE A 172 -7.16 6.16 3.77
CA PHE A 172 -7.01 4.71 3.94
C PHE A 172 -8.15 3.88 3.34
N ALA A 173 -9.22 4.51 2.84
CA ALA A 173 -10.27 3.79 2.10
C ALA A 173 -9.79 3.32 0.73
N GLY A 174 -8.55 3.65 0.34
CA GLY A 174 -8.02 3.45 -1.00
C GLY A 174 -8.44 4.58 -1.94
N ILE A 175 -7.66 4.77 -2.99
CA ILE A 175 -7.99 5.72 -4.05
C ILE A 175 -8.85 4.97 -5.06
N ARG A 176 -10.01 5.51 -5.43
CA ARG A 176 -10.71 4.99 -6.60
C ARG A 176 -9.76 5.12 -7.78
N SER A 177 -9.24 4.00 -8.25
CA SER A 177 -8.55 3.98 -9.52
C SER A 177 -9.53 4.51 -10.56
N ASP A 178 -9.09 5.52 -11.30
CA ASP A 178 -9.66 5.69 -12.63
C ASP A 178 -9.37 4.38 -13.38
N ALA A 179 -10.34 3.91 -14.19
CA ALA A 179 -10.45 2.57 -14.76
C ALA A 179 -9.14 1.77 -14.91
N LYS A 180 -9.19 0.45 -14.59
CA LYS A 180 -8.09 -0.54 -14.74
C LYS A 180 -7.08 -0.09 -15.81
N ARG A 181 -5.92 0.40 -15.36
CA ARG A 181 -4.84 0.75 -16.27
C ARG A 181 -4.47 -0.50 -17.08
N PRO A 182 -4.25 -0.37 -18.39
CA PRO A 182 -3.88 -1.51 -19.20
C PRO A 182 -2.53 -2.06 -18.71
N ARG A 183 -2.37 -3.40 -18.72
CA ARG A 183 -1.13 -4.07 -18.32
C ARG A 183 0.08 -3.69 -19.19
N MET A 184 -0.19 -3.14 -20.37
CA MET A 184 0.78 -2.73 -21.37
C MET A 184 0.31 -1.39 -21.93
N ILE A 185 1.23 -0.43 -22.00
CA ILE A 185 1.01 0.86 -22.65
C ILE A 185 2.06 0.95 -23.76
N ASN A 186 1.59 1.12 -25.00
CA ASN A 186 2.48 1.45 -26.10
C ASN A 186 2.63 2.97 -26.13
N VAL A 187 3.87 3.44 -26.12
CA VAL A 187 4.20 4.86 -26.03
C VAL A 187 4.91 5.24 -27.32
N GLU A 188 4.40 6.25 -28.00
CA GLU A 188 5.05 6.80 -29.19
C GLU A 188 6.20 7.71 -28.79
N SER A 189 7.35 7.54 -29.44
CA SER A 189 8.53 8.39 -29.23
C SER A 189 8.24 9.84 -29.62
N LYS A 190 8.63 10.79 -28.77
CA LYS A 190 8.66 12.21 -29.13
C LYS A 190 9.86 12.49 -30.02
N SER A 191 9.61 13.05 -31.20
CA SER A 191 10.61 13.24 -32.27
C SER A 191 11.65 14.33 -32.00
N GLU A 192 11.44 15.20 -31.01
CA GLU A 192 12.35 16.31 -30.71
C GLU A 192 12.83 16.21 -29.26
N ILE A 193 14.00 15.58 -29.08
CA ILE A 193 14.68 15.62 -27.79
C ILE A 193 15.90 16.53 -27.88
N LYS A 194 16.05 17.42 -26.89
CA LYS A 194 17.18 18.34 -26.82
C LYS A 194 18.48 17.59 -26.57
N ASP A 195 19.55 18.11 -27.15
CA ASP A 195 20.90 17.62 -26.94
C ASP A 195 21.30 17.64 -25.46
N LEU A 196 22.15 16.69 -25.07
CA LEU A 196 22.74 16.64 -23.74
C LEU A 196 23.73 17.80 -23.55
N LYS A 197 23.75 18.37 -22.35
CA LYS A 197 24.83 19.29 -21.97
C LYS A 197 26.14 18.51 -21.79
N ASN A 198 27.28 19.16 -21.95
CA ASN A 198 28.60 18.52 -21.86
C ASN A 198 28.80 17.64 -20.61
N PHE A 199 28.30 18.07 -19.45
CA PHE A 199 28.41 17.26 -18.22
C PHE A 199 27.49 16.04 -18.23
N GLN A 200 26.34 16.12 -18.90
CA GLN A 200 25.40 15.01 -19.07
C GLN A 200 25.96 14.00 -20.05
N GLU A 201 26.56 14.47 -21.16
CA GLU A 201 27.25 13.64 -22.14
C GLU A 201 28.41 12.87 -21.49
N ASN A 202 29.26 13.54 -20.72
CA ASN A 202 30.36 12.90 -20.01
C ASN A 202 29.85 11.83 -19.02
N MET A 203 28.83 12.16 -18.22
CA MET A 203 28.23 11.19 -17.29
C MET A 203 27.60 10.00 -18.01
N LYS A 204 26.92 10.23 -19.15
CA LYS A 204 26.35 9.17 -19.99
C LYS A 204 27.45 8.23 -20.48
N ASN A 205 28.55 8.77 -21.01
CA ASN A 205 29.66 7.96 -21.53
C ASN A 205 30.28 7.07 -20.44
N GLN A 206 30.47 7.60 -19.23
CA GLN A 206 30.94 6.78 -18.09
C GLN A 206 29.98 5.63 -17.76
N VAL A 207 28.67 5.85 -17.84
CA VAL A 207 27.68 4.79 -17.61
C VAL A 207 27.75 3.74 -18.73
N VAL A 208 27.88 4.16 -19.99
CA VAL A 208 28.03 3.23 -21.13
C VAL A 208 29.30 2.38 -20.97
N GLU A 209 30.44 2.98 -20.62
CA GLU A 209 31.70 2.26 -20.37
C GLU A 209 31.54 1.19 -19.27
N ILE A 210 30.82 1.49 -18.19
CA ILE A 210 30.51 0.51 -17.13
C ILE A 210 29.63 -0.62 -17.65
N LEU A 211 28.63 -0.32 -18.48
CA LEU A 211 27.74 -1.34 -19.08
C LEU A 211 28.48 -2.24 -20.08
N GLU A 212 29.52 -1.71 -20.74
CA GLU A 212 30.39 -2.44 -21.68
C GLU A 212 31.43 -3.32 -20.99
N GLY A 213 31.84 -2.99 -19.76
CA GLY A 213 32.84 -3.75 -18.99
C GLY A 213 32.47 -5.22 -18.69
N SER A 214 33.48 -6.06 -18.39
CA SER A 214 33.30 -7.52 -18.19
C SER A 214 32.98 -7.95 -16.76
N ASP A 215 33.45 -7.21 -15.74
CA ASP A 215 33.54 -7.74 -14.38
C ASP A 215 32.46 -7.19 -13.43
N GLU A 216 32.16 -5.88 -13.48
CA GLU A 216 31.13 -5.25 -12.63
C GLU A 216 30.29 -4.21 -13.39
N LYS A 217 29.04 -4.54 -13.68
CA LYS A 217 28.06 -3.65 -14.36
C LYS A 217 27.15 -2.92 -13.37
N ARG A 218 27.74 -2.35 -12.31
CA ARG A 218 27.01 -1.64 -11.25
C ARG A 218 27.52 -0.23 -11.11
N ALA A 219 26.62 0.75 -11.14
CA ALA A 219 26.95 2.15 -10.99
C ALA A 219 25.94 2.87 -10.07
N ILE A 220 26.42 3.90 -9.37
CA ILE A 220 25.58 4.88 -8.68
C ILE A 220 25.80 6.23 -9.35
N ILE A 221 24.78 6.75 -10.03
CA ILE A 221 24.85 8.03 -10.73
C ILE A 221 24.45 9.14 -9.76
N THR A 222 25.37 10.07 -9.51
CA THR A 222 25.11 11.24 -8.67
C THR A 222 25.08 12.50 -9.52
N LEU A 223 23.89 13.11 -9.64
CA LEU A 223 23.70 14.45 -10.21
C LEU A 223 22.78 15.26 -9.29
N PRO A 224 22.94 16.60 -9.24
CA PRO A 224 22.04 17.46 -8.49
C PRO A 224 20.59 17.34 -8.98
N THR A 225 19.65 17.73 -8.13
CA THR A 225 18.23 17.83 -8.53
C THR A 225 18.10 18.80 -9.71
N GLY A 226 17.31 18.43 -10.72
CA GLY A 226 17.22 19.18 -11.98
C GLY A 226 18.41 18.99 -12.94
N GLY A 227 19.47 18.25 -12.55
CA GLY A 227 20.62 17.95 -13.42
C GLY A 227 20.36 16.93 -14.54
N GLY A 228 19.15 16.37 -14.60
CA GLY A 228 18.76 15.41 -15.63
C GLY A 228 19.19 13.96 -15.38
N LYS A 229 19.16 13.49 -14.11
CA LYS A 229 19.47 12.08 -13.75
C LYS A 229 18.76 11.07 -14.64
N THR A 230 17.43 11.20 -14.74
CA THR A 230 16.59 10.32 -15.56
C THR A 230 17.00 10.35 -17.03
N ARG A 231 17.25 11.55 -17.57
CA ARG A 231 17.65 11.75 -18.98
C ARG A 231 18.99 11.06 -19.29
N VAL A 232 19.99 11.24 -18.43
CA VAL A 232 21.32 10.63 -18.59
C VAL A 232 21.25 9.11 -18.50
N ALA A 233 20.53 8.59 -17.50
CA ALA A 233 20.40 7.14 -17.32
C ALA A 233 19.63 6.49 -18.49
N ALA A 234 18.53 7.11 -18.95
CA ALA A 234 17.77 6.61 -20.10
C ALA A 234 18.62 6.62 -21.38
N GLU A 235 19.31 7.72 -21.69
CA GLU A 235 20.18 7.83 -22.87
C GLU A 235 21.31 6.78 -22.85
N ALA A 236 21.97 6.58 -21.71
CA ALA A 236 23.04 5.58 -21.61
C ALA A 236 22.53 4.16 -21.87
N VAL A 237 21.34 3.82 -21.37
CA VAL A 237 20.72 2.50 -21.59
C VAL A 237 20.27 2.34 -23.06
N VAL A 238 19.67 3.37 -23.65
CA VAL A 238 19.26 3.35 -25.06
C VAL A 238 20.47 3.22 -25.98
N GLU A 239 21.54 3.97 -25.74
CA GLU A 239 22.79 3.88 -26.50
C GLU A 239 23.41 2.48 -26.38
N TYR A 240 23.49 1.94 -25.17
CA TYR A 240 23.96 0.59 -24.94
C TYR A 240 23.14 -0.46 -25.72
N MET A 241 21.81 -0.35 -25.72
CA MET A 241 20.91 -1.25 -26.48
C MET A 241 21.07 -1.09 -27.98
N ASN A 242 21.21 0.13 -28.50
CA ASN A 242 21.44 0.37 -29.93
C ASN A 242 22.75 -0.29 -30.40
N ASN A 243 23.77 -0.34 -29.54
CA ASN A 243 25.06 -0.96 -29.85
C ASN A 243 25.04 -2.51 -29.69
N HIS A 244 24.18 -3.07 -28.84
CA HIS A 244 24.23 -4.48 -28.43
C HIS A 244 22.98 -5.31 -28.71
N GLY A 245 21.97 -4.72 -29.36
CA GLY A 245 20.67 -5.36 -29.64
C GLY A 245 19.54 -4.89 -28.72
N VAL A 246 18.36 -4.77 -29.32
CA VAL A 246 17.12 -4.27 -28.68
C VAL A 246 16.24 -5.38 -28.10
N ASP A 247 16.68 -6.64 -28.17
CA ASP A 247 16.02 -7.84 -27.64
C ASP A 247 16.17 -7.98 -26.11
N ARG A 248 16.47 -6.89 -25.42
CA ARG A 248 16.72 -6.83 -23.98
C ARG A 248 15.61 -6.07 -23.27
N ASN A 249 15.25 -6.51 -22.08
CA ASN A 249 14.25 -5.84 -21.25
C ASN A 249 14.92 -4.87 -20.27
N ILE A 250 14.32 -3.69 -20.11
CA ILE A 250 14.71 -2.71 -19.08
C ILE A 250 13.70 -2.82 -17.93
N LEU A 251 14.20 -2.98 -16.69
CA LEU A 251 13.40 -2.85 -15.49
C LEU A 251 13.71 -1.50 -14.82
N TRP A 252 12.76 -0.58 -14.88
CA TRP A 252 12.85 0.73 -14.23
C TRP A 252 12.00 0.77 -12.96
N ILE A 253 12.63 0.94 -11.80
CA ILE A 253 11.96 0.98 -10.50
C ILE A 253 12.07 2.40 -9.93
N ALA A 254 10.94 2.98 -9.52
CA ALA A 254 10.89 4.29 -8.89
C ALA A 254 9.89 4.33 -7.72
N GLN A 255 10.01 5.36 -6.88
CA GLN A 255 9.21 5.54 -5.67
C GLN A 255 7.75 5.98 -5.92
N SER A 256 7.41 6.38 -7.14
CA SER A 256 6.06 6.86 -7.50
C SER A 256 5.82 6.80 -9.01
N ASP A 257 4.54 6.68 -9.39
CA ASP A 257 4.09 6.70 -10.79
C ASP A 257 4.63 7.89 -11.59
N GLU A 258 4.56 9.10 -11.03
CA GLU A 258 5.05 10.33 -11.68
C GLU A 258 6.53 10.24 -12.08
N VAL A 259 7.34 9.50 -11.31
CA VAL A 259 8.77 9.33 -11.59
C VAL A 259 8.98 8.23 -12.63
N CYS A 260 8.13 7.20 -12.67
CA CYS A 260 8.11 6.23 -13.75
C CYS A 260 7.72 6.88 -15.08
N GLU A 261 6.71 7.76 -15.09
CA GLU A 261 6.27 8.48 -16.29
C GLU A 261 7.36 9.38 -16.88
N GLN A 262 8.30 9.89 -16.07
CA GLN A 262 9.41 10.70 -16.56
C GLN A 262 10.47 9.91 -17.36
N ALA A 263 10.49 8.58 -17.23
CA ALA A 263 11.40 7.71 -17.96
C ALA A 263 10.86 7.25 -19.33
N VAL A 264 9.57 7.51 -19.58
CA VAL A 264 8.81 7.12 -20.77
C VAL A 264 8.67 8.31 -21.73
#